data_AF-A0A0F9MMJ6-F1
#
_entry.id   AF-A0A0F9MMJ6-F1
#
_cell.length_a   1.000
_cell.length_b   1.000
_cell.length_c   1.000
_cell.angle_alpha   90.00
_cell.angle_beta   90.00
_cell.angle_gamma   90.00
#
_symmetry.space_group_name_H-M   'P 1'
#
loop_
_entity.id
_entity.type
_entity.pdbx_description
1 polymer ?
#
loop_
_entity_poly.entity_id
_entity_poly.type
_entity_poly.pdbx_seq_one_letter_code
_entity_poly.pdbx_strand_id
1 'polypeptide(L)'
;MNKRAGVPDGLFYMVAIFAVAIISVVGYMVLVNINTEFQSSSGISDQGKALTEGIKDKYVGIIDNSFLIILVGILIGTVAGVWFIKTHPALFWIMIPIFAFIIFMSMIYSNVYFNFAANSKIAPTEADFIIIPFIMNNYGKIITGVVILIANNLFSKGRRQEAA
;
A
#
# COMPACT_ATOMS: atom_id res chain seq x y z
N MET A 1 -0.69 -29.40 3.04
CA MET A 1 -0.51 -28.23 2.16
C MET A 1 0.76 -27.50 2.59
N ASN A 2 1.81 -27.57 1.76
CA ASN A 2 3.17 -27.13 2.11
C ASN A 2 3.27 -25.59 1.97
N LYS A 3 2.87 -24.84 3.00
CA LYS A 3 2.87 -23.36 2.98
C LYS A 3 4.30 -22.82 3.03
N ARG A 4 4.94 -22.62 1.87
CA ARG A 4 6.18 -21.86 1.71
C ARG A 4 5.86 -20.36 1.65
N ALA A 5 5.42 -19.77 2.76
CA ALA A 5 5.03 -18.36 2.85
C ALA A 5 6.24 -17.38 2.89
N GLY A 6 7.38 -17.73 2.28
CA GLY A 6 8.66 -17.05 2.54
C GLY A 6 8.92 -15.80 1.70
N VAL A 7 8.49 -15.78 0.44
CA VAL A 7 8.96 -14.82 -0.59
C VAL A 7 7.83 -14.20 -1.40
N PRO A 8 6.82 -14.97 -1.87
CA PRO A 8 5.72 -14.40 -2.64
C PRO A 8 4.98 -13.30 -1.86
N ASP A 9 4.92 -13.45 -0.54
CA ASP A 9 4.19 -12.56 0.36
C ASP A 9 4.77 -11.14 0.41
N GLY A 10 6.10 -10.97 0.30
CA GLY A 10 6.74 -9.66 0.29
C GLY A 10 6.51 -8.89 -1.02
N LEU A 11 6.60 -9.60 -2.15
CA LEU A 11 6.24 -9.03 -3.46
C LEU A 11 4.75 -8.73 -3.55
N PHE A 12 3.89 -9.63 -3.06
CA PHE A 12 2.45 -9.44 -3.01
C PHE A 12 2.09 -8.21 -2.17
N TYR A 13 2.68 -8.05 -0.98
CA TYR A 13 2.49 -6.86 -0.14
C TYR A 13 2.83 -5.58 -0.91
N MET A 14 4.01 -5.55 -1.55
CA MET A 14 4.45 -4.39 -2.29
C MET A 14 3.53 -4.04 -3.47
N VAL A 15 3.06 -5.04 -4.21
CA VAL A 15 2.14 -4.81 -5.34
C VAL A 15 0.75 -4.40 -4.84
N ALA A 16 0.26 -5.02 -3.76
CA ALA A 16 -1.05 -4.75 -3.19
C ALA A 16 -1.16 -3.30 -2.67
N ILE A 17 -0.18 -2.83 -1.89
CA ILE A 17 -0.18 -1.44 -1.40
C ILE A 17 -0.13 -0.44 -2.55
N PHE A 18 0.73 -0.69 -3.54
CA PHE A 18 0.81 0.15 -4.73
C PHE A 18 -0.53 0.19 -5.49
N ALA A 19 -1.15 -0.97 -5.72
CA ALA A 19 -2.43 -1.06 -6.41
C ALA A 19 -3.55 -0.32 -5.66
N VAL A 20 -3.63 -0.47 -4.33
CA VAL A 20 -4.63 0.23 -3.52
C VAL A 20 -4.41 1.75 -3.59
N ALA A 21 -3.17 2.23 -3.56
CA ALA A 21 -2.87 3.66 -3.69
C ALA A 21 -3.38 4.22 -5.03
N ILE A 22 -3.09 3.54 -6.15
CA ILE A 22 -3.55 3.96 -7.48
C ILE A 22 -5.08 3.93 -7.57
N ILE A 23 -5.71 2.83 -7.14
CA ILE A 23 -7.18 2.68 -7.18
C ILE A 23 -7.87 3.76 -6.34
N SER A 24 -7.28 4.13 -5.20
CA SER A 24 -7.82 5.16 -4.31
C SER A 24 -7.85 6.54 -4.97
N VAL A 25 -6.73 6.94 -5.58
CA VAL A 25 -6.63 8.24 -6.28
C VAL A 25 -7.54 8.26 -7.51
N VAL A 26 -7.53 7.21 -8.33
CA VAL A 26 -8.40 7.10 -9.51
C VAL A 26 -9.88 7.07 -9.11
N GLY A 27 -10.23 6.36 -8.04
CA GLY A 27 -11.59 6.28 -7.53
C GLY A 27 -12.12 7.65 -7.10
N TYR A 28 -11.29 8.45 -6.42
CA TYR A 28 -11.65 9.81 -6.06
C TYR A 28 -11.81 10.72 -7.30
N MET A 29 -10.92 10.61 -8.29
CA MET A 29 -11.04 11.36 -9.55
C MET A 29 -12.40 11.07 -10.23
N VAL A 30 -12.81 9.80 -10.29
CA VAL A 30 -14.12 9.40 -10.83
C VAL A 30 -15.25 10.01 -10.02
N LEU A 31 -15.15 10.00 -8.69
CA LEU A 31 -16.15 10.58 -7.80
C LEU A 31 -16.28 12.10 -7.99
N VAL A 32 -15.18 12.82 -8.17
CA VAL A 32 -15.18 14.27 -8.44
C VAL A 32 -15.88 14.57 -9.76
N ASN A 33 -15.60 13.78 -10.81
CA ASN A 33 -16.28 13.92 -12.10
C ASN A 33 -17.78 13.66 -11.99
N ILE A 34 -18.18 12.59 -11.28
CA ILE A 34 -19.60 12.29 -11.02
C ILE A 34 -20.25 13.44 -10.25
N ASN A 35 -19.61 13.95 -9.20
CA ASN A 35 -20.16 15.08 -8.45
C ASN A 35 -20.36 16.30 -9.35
N THR A 36 -19.39 16.62 -10.20
CA THR A 36 -19.47 17.76 -11.12
C THR A 36 -20.68 17.67 -12.05
N GLU A 37 -20.91 16.50 -12.65
CA GLU A 37 -22.09 16.24 -13.50
C GLU A 37 -23.41 16.29 -12.70
N PHE A 38 -23.38 15.85 -11.44
CA PHE A 38 -24.56 15.93 -10.56
C PHE A 38 -24.89 17.38 -10.19
N GLN A 39 -23.88 18.21 -9.94
CA GLN A 39 -24.07 19.62 -9.61
C GLN A 39 -24.60 20.42 -10.82
N SER A 40 -24.13 20.09 -12.03
CA SER A 40 -24.54 20.77 -13.28
C SER A 40 -25.94 20.38 -13.76
N SER A 41 -26.46 19.21 -13.36
CA SER A 41 -27.78 18.74 -13.78
C SER A 41 -28.93 19.53 -13.13
N SER A 42 -29.87 19.99 -13.94
CA SER A 42 -31.12 20.62 -13.48
C SER A 42 -32.20 19.60 -13.08
N GLY A 43 -32.03 18.33 -13.46
CA GLY A 43 -32.98 17.26 -13.14
C GLY A 43 -32.76 16.60 -11.77
N ILE A 44 -31.68 16.98 -11.06
CA ILE A 44 -31.34 16.42 -9.75
C ILE A 44 -31.76 17.42 -8.68
N SER A 45 -32.45 16.93 -7.65
CA SER A 45 -32.87 17.77 -6.53
C SER A 45 -31.69 18.29 -5.72
N ASP A 46 -31.89 19.42 -5.05
CA ASP A 46 -30.86 20.02 -4.19
C ASP A 46 -30.41 19.06 -3.07
N GLN A 47 -31.31 18.20 -2.57
CA GLN A 47 -30.93 17.16 -1.62
C GLN A 47 -29.98 16.12 -2.24
N GLY A 48 -30.20 15.73 -3.50
CA GLY A 48 -29.29 14.82 -4.21
C GLY A 48 -27.91 15.43 -4.42
N LYS A 49 -27.86 16.72 -4.76
CA LYS A 49 -26.62 17.49 -4.89
C LYS A 49 -25.84 17.57 -3.57
N ALA A 50 -26.53 17.90 -2.48
CA ALA A 50 -25.92 17.97 -1.15
C ALA A 50 -25.37 16.62 -0.68
N LEU A 51 -26.06 15.52 -1.00
CA LEU A 51 -25.58 14.17 -0.67
C LEU A 51 -24.30 13.82 -1.42
N THR A 52 -24.24 14.06 -2.74
CA THR A 52 -23.05 13.74 -3.54
C THR A 52 -21.85 14.58 -3.12
N GLU A 53 -22.06 15.86 -2.81
CA GLU A 53 -21.02 16.74 -2.28
C GLU A 53 -20.50 16.25 -0.92
N GLY A 54 -21.41 15.90 0.00
CA GLY A 54 -21.02 15.35 1.30
C GLY A 54 -20.27 14.01 1.22
N ILE A 55 -20.54 13.18 0.21
CA ILE A 55 -19.77 11.96 -0.04
C ILE A 55 -18.36 12.32 -0.53
N LYS A 56 -18.24 13.24 -1.50
CA LYS A 56 -16.96 13.70 -2.04
C LYS A 56 -16.05 14.24 -0.92
N ASP A 57 -16.57 15.10 -0.05
CA ASP A 57 -15.79 15.71 1.03
C ASP A 57 -15.30 14.69 2.08
N LYS A 58 -16.09 13.64 2.34
CA LYS A 58 -15.72 12.59 3.31
C LYS A 58 -14.82 11.51 2.71
N TYR A 59 -14.85 11.33 1.39
CA TYR A 59 -14.16 10.24 0.72
C TYR A 59 -12.66 10.24 1.00
N VAL A 60 -12.01 11.40 0.80
CA VAL A 60 -10.56 11.55 0.98
C VAL A 60 -10.13 11.12 2.37
N GLY A 61 -10.77 11.68 3.41
CA GLY A 61 -10.45 11.35 4.80
C GLY A 61 -10.69 9.87 5.15
N ILE A 62 -11.76 9.26 4.64
CA ILE A 62 -12.03 7.82 4.87
C ILE A 62 -10.97 6.96 4.18
N ILE A 63 -10.65 7.26 2.92
CA ILE A 63 -9.75 6.46 2.11
C ILE A 63 -8.29 6.59 2.56
N ASP A 64 -7.82 7.79 2.92
CA ASP A 64 -6.47 7.99 3.46
C ASP A 64 -6.26 7.19 4.75
N ASN A 65 -7.21 7.27 5.68
CA ASN A 65 -7.15 6.52 6.93
C ASN A 65 -7.28 5.00 6.70
N SER A 66 -8.15 4.59 5.79
CA SER A 66 -8.32 3.18 5.43
C SER A 66 -7.04 2.62 4.79
N PHE A 67 -6.37 3.41 3.95
CA PHE A 67 -5.10 3.06 3.35
C PHE A 67 -4.03 2.83 4.42
N LEU A 68 -3.94 3.71 5.41
CA LEU A 68 -3.02 3.54 6.54
C LEU A 68 -3.32 2.25 7.33
N ILE A 69 -4.61 2.00 7.63
CA ILE A 69 -5.04 0.80 8.34
C ILE A 69 -4.68 -0.46 7.54
N ILE A 70 -4.91 -0.47 6.22
CA ILE A 70 -4.54 -1.60 5.35
C ILE A 70 -3.03 -1.81 5.36
N LEU A 71 -2.23 -0.74 5.24
CA LEU A 71 -0.78 -0.83 5.26
C LEU A 71 -0.25 -1.43 6.55
N VAL A 72 -0.70 -0.90 7.69
CA VAL A 72 -0.30 -1.39 9.02
C VAL A 72 -0.82 -2.81 9.25
N GLY A 73 -2.06 -3.10 8.84
CA GLY A 73 -2.67 -4.40 8.97
C GLY A 73 -1.93 -5.49 8.21
N ILE A 74 -1.56 -5.23 6.95
CA ILE A 74 -0.75 -6.18 6.18
C ILE A 74 0.65 -6.30 6.78
N LEU A 75 1.27 -5.21 7.22
CA LEU A 75 2.58 -5.25 7.87
C LEU A 75 2.58 -6.17 9.11
N ILE A 76 1.61 -6.00 10.01
CA ILE A 76 1.45 -6.85 11.19
C ILE A 76 1.17 -8.29 10.76
N GLY A 77 0.30 -8.49 9.78
CA GLY A 77 -0.03 -9.81 9.23
C GLY A 77 1.19 -10.54 8.67
N THR A 78 2.04 -9.85 7.92
CA THR A 78 3.28 -10.40 7.36
C THR A 78 4.28 -10.74 8.46
N VAL A 79 4.49 -9.85 9.44
CA VAL A 79 5.40 -10.11 10.58
C VAL A 79 4.91 -11.29 11.42
N ALA A 80 3.61 -11.38 11.72
CA ALA A 80 3.03 -12.53 12.40
C ALA A 80 3.14 -13.81 11.55
N GLY A 81 2.96 -13.70 10.23
CA GLY A 81 3.08 -14.79 9.25
C GLY A 81 4.45 -15.49 9.30
N VAL A 82 5.53 -14.72 9.48
CA VAL A 82 6.90 -15.25 9.61
C VAL A 82 7.01 -16.31 10.72
N TRP A 83 6.28 -16.15 11.82
CA TRP A 83 6.31 -17.09 12.95
C TRP A 83 5.70 -18.45 12.62
N PHE A 84 4.94 -18.58 11.54
CA PHE A 84 4.38 -19.86 11.10
C PHE A 84 5.27 -20.61 10.07
N ILE A 85 6.30 -19.96 9.53
CA ILE A 85 7.17 -20.53 8.49
C ILE A 85 8.30 -21.34 9.13
N LYS A 86 8.43 -22.64 8.84
CA LYS A 86 9.61 -23.39 9.28
C LYS A 86 10.86 -22.81 8.61
N THR A 87 11.74 -22.21 9.42
CA THR A 87 12.98 -21.59 8.98
C THR A 87 14.11 -22.60 8.98
N HIS A 88 14.97 -22.56 7.96
CA HIS A 88 16.22 -23.31 7.90
C HIS A 88 17.36 -22.28 7.79
N PRO A 89 18.51 -22.46 8.46
CA PRO A 89 19.59 -21.46 8.46
C PRO A 89 20.05 -21.07 7.05
N ALA A 90 20.12 -22.06 6.14
CA ALA A 90 20.43 -21.82 4.73
C ALA A 90 19.42 -20.92 3.99
N LEU A 91 18.15 -20.88 4.41
CA LEU A 91 17.15 -20.00 3.78
C LEU A 91 17.48 -18.52 4.00
N PHE A 92 18.10 -18.16 5.13
CA PHE A 92 18.46 -16.77 5.40
C PHE A 92 19.34 -16.17 4.29
N TRP A 93 20.38 -16.89 3.87
CA TRP A 93 21.28 -16.45 2.81
C TRP A 93 20.60 -16.33 1.45
N ILE A 94 19.62 -17.20 1.16
CA ILE A 94 18.80 -17.13 -0.07
C ILE A 94 17.85 -15.93 -0.03
N MET A 95 17.38 -15.52 1.15
CA MET A 95 16.46 -14.39 1.30
C MET A 95 17.11 -13.03 1.09
N ILE A 96 18.42 -12.88 1.34
CA ILE A 96 19.15 -11.62 1.17
C ILE A 96 19.02 -11.04 -0.26
N PRO A 97 19.35 -11.77 -1.34
CA PRO A 97 19.20 -11.23 -2.70
C PRO A 97 17.74 -10.93 -3.05
N ILE A 98 16.79 -11.69 -2.50
CA ILE A 98 15.36 -11.47 -2.70
C ILE A 98 14.91 -10.17 -2.02
N PHE A 99 15.37 -9.92 -0.81
CA PHE A 99 15.14 -8.66 -0.09
C PHE A 99 15.74 -7.46 -0.80
N ALA A 100 16.97 -7.58 -1.32
CA ALA A 100 17.58 -6.55 -2.15
C ALA A 100 16.73 -6.27 -3.40
N PHE A 101 16.22 -7.31 -4.06
CA PHE A 101 15.32 -7.18 -5.21
C PHE A 101 14.00 -6.49 -4.85
N ILE A 102 13.37 -6.83 -3.73
CA ILE A 102 12.13 -6.17 -3.27
C ILE A 102 12.36 -4.68 -2.99
N ILE A 103 13.46 -4.34 -2.31
CA ILE A 103 13.83 -2.95 -2.03
C ILE A 103 14.04 -2.19 -3.34
N PHE A 104 14.78 -2.78 -4.30
CA PHE A 104 14.96 -2.18 -5.62
C PHE A 104 13.63 -1.94 -6.36
N MET A 105 12.74 -2.94 -6.39
CA MET A 105 11.43 -2.81 -7.01
C MET A 105 10.56 -1.73 -6.34
N SER A 106 10.65 -1.58 -5.02
CA SER A 106 9.89 -0.55 -4.30
C SER A 106 10.33 0.88 -4.69
N MET A 107 11.61 1.09 -4.99
CA MET A 107 12.10 2.36 -5.52
C MET A 107 11.54 2.63 -6.92
N ILE A 108 11.49 1.60 -7.78
CA ILE A 108 10.86 1.72 -9.11
C ILE A 108 9.39 2.13 -8.95
N TYR A 109 8.63 1.47 -8.08
CA TYR A 109 7.22 1.80 -7.86
C TYR A 109 7.01 3.20 -7.28
N SER A 110 7.91 3.67 -6.42
CA SER A 110 7.89 5.06 -5.95
C SER A 110 8.00 6.04 -7.13
N ASN A 111 8.93 5.79 -8.06
CA ASN A 111 9.08 6.62 -9.27
C ASN A 111 7.88 6.51 -10.22
N VAL A 112 7.30 5.32 -10.36
CA VAL A 112 6.08 5.13 -11.17
C VAL A 112 4.93 5.92 -10.57
N TYR A 113 4.74 5.88 -9.25
CA TYR A 113 3.73 6.68 -8.57
C TYR A 113 3.98 8.18 -8.76
N PHE A 114 5.23 8.65 -8.62
CA PHE A 114 5.57 10.05 -8.83
C PHE A 114 5.18 10.52 -10.24
N ASN A 115 5.49 9.75 -11.28
CA ASN A 115 5.11 10.07 -12.65
C ASN A 115 3.58 10.03 -12.86
N PHE A 116 2.88 9.13 -12.18
CA PHE A 116 1.42 9.04 -12.18
C PHE A 116 0.79 10.27 -11.51
N ALA A 117 1.26 10.66 -10.33
CA ALA A 117 0.78 11.82 -9.58
C ALA A 117 1.09 13.15 -10.29
N ALA A 118 2.21 13.23 -11.02
CA ALA A 118 2.58 14.41 -11.81
C ALA A 118 1.72 14.63 -13.07
N ASN A 119 0.84 13.68 -13.43
CA ASN A 119 -0.05 13.86 -14.57
C ASN A 119 -1.06 14.99 -14.30
N SER A 120 -1.23 15.93 -15.24
CA SER A 120 -2.09 17.10 -15.06
C SER A 120 -3.56 16.79 -14.74
N LYS A 121 -4.06 15.60 -15.11
CA LYS A 121 -5.42 15.16 -14.77
C LYS A 121 -5.53 14.59 -13.35
N ILE A 122 -4.43 14.11 -12.79
CA ILE A 122 -4.40 13.39 -11.51
C ILE A 122 -3.86 14.28 -10.40
N ALA A 123 -2.90 15.17 -10.70
CA ALA A 123 -2.25 16.04 -9.73
C ALA A 123 -3.23 16.80 -8.82
N PRO A 124 -4.35 17.38 -9.32
CA PRO A 124 -5.30 18.06 -8.44
C PRO A 124 -6.02 17.11 -7.48
N THR A 125 -6.27 15.87 -7.91
CA THR A 125 -6.94 14.84 -7.12
C THR A 125 -5.99 14.23 -6.08
N GLU A 126 -4.73 14.04 -6.44
CA GLU A 126 -3.70 13.51 -5.53
C GLU A 126 -3.38 14.50 -4.41
N ALA A 127 -3.35 15.80 -4.70
CA ALA A 127 -3.06 16.85 -3.73
C ALA A 127 -4.07 16.94 -2.57
N ASP A 128 -5.29 16.42 -2.75
CA ASP A 128 -6.29 16.35 -1.69
C ASP A 128 -5.93 15.27 -0.65
N PHE A 129 -5.18 14.24 -1.03
CA PHE A 129 -4.70 13.21 -0.11
C PHE A 129 -3.42 13.66 0.61
N ILE A 130 -3.29 13.27 1.88
CA ILE A 130 -2.11 13.58 2.71
C ILE A 130 -1.28 12.32 2.92
N ILE A 131 -1.93 11.20 3.24
CA ILE A 131 -1.24 9.98 3.69
C ILE A 131 -0.71 9.19 2.50
N ILE A 132 -1.56 8.92 1.51
CA ILE A 132 -1.17 8.16 0.32
C ILE A 132 0.09 8.74 -0.33
N PRO A 133 0.16 10.03 -0.70
CA PRO A 133 1.33 10.55 -1.39
C PRO A 133 2.57 10.60 -0.49
N PHE A 134 2.41 10.85 0.81
CA PHE A 134 3.52 10.74 1.76
C PHE A 134 4.14 9.34 1.77
N ILE A 135 3.30 8.31 1.84
CA ILE A 135 3.74 6.91 1.87
C ILE A 135 4.35 6.51 0.53
N MET A 136 3.74 6.89 -0.59
CA MET A 136 4.21 6.53 -1.92
C MET A 136 5.51 7.25 -2.33
N ASN A 137 5.71 8.49 -1.90
CA ASN A 137 6.97 9.22 -2.10
C ASN A 137 8.10 8.70 -1.20
N ASN A 138 7.76 8.08 -0.06
CA ASN A 138 8.73 7.43 0.82
C ASN A 138 8.70 5.89 0.69
N TYR A 139 8.11 5.37 -0.38
CA TYR A 139 7.75 3.96 -0.48
C TYR A 139 8.97 3.04 -0.36
N GLY A 140 10.07 3.40 -1.05
CA GLY A 140 11.33 2.65 -0.94
C GLY A 140 11.86 2.58 0.49
N LYS A 141 11.78 3.68 1.25
CA LYS A 141 12.22 3.73 2.66
C LYS A 141 11.32 2.89 3.55
N ILE A 142 10.01 2.99 3.37
CA ILE A 142 9.02 2.23 4.14
C ILE A 142 9.20 0.74 3.90
N ILE A 143 9.25 0.29 2.64
CA ILE A 143 9.46 -1.13 2.29
C ILE A 143 10.82 -1.63 2.81
N THR A 144 11.86 -0.81 2.75
CA THR A 144 13.16 -1.17 3.37
C THR A 144 13.01 -1.44 4.86
N GLY A 145 12.28 -0.59 5.60
CA GLY A 145 11.97 -0.82 7.01
C GLY A 145 11.21 -2.12 7.25
N VAL A 146 10.20 -2.42 6.43
CA VAL A 146 9.44 -3.69 6.51
C VAL A 146 10.33 -4.90 6.26
N VAL A 147 11.17 -4.85 5.22
CA VAL A 147 12.09 -5.94 4.88
C VAL A 147 13.09 -6.21 6.00
N ILE A 148 13.65 -5.16 6.62
CA ILE A 148 14.54 -5.29 7.78
C ILE A 148 13.80 -5.93 8.97
N LEU A 149 12.57 -5.51 9.26
CA LEU A 149 11.75 -6.11 10.30
C LEU A 149 11.49 -7.60 10.06
N ILE A 150 11.16 -7.98 8.82
CA ILE A 150 10.97 -9.39 8.43
C ILE A 150 12.27 -10.17 8.59
N ALA A 151 13.39 -9.63 8.11
CA ALA A 151 14.71 -10.27 8.21
C ALA A 151 15.11 -10.53 9.67
N ASN A 152 14.89 -9.55 10.56
CA ASN A 152 15.16 -9.69 11.99
C ASN A 152 14.30 -10.79 12.65
N ASN A 153 13.01 -10.87 12.29
CA ASN A 153 12.13 -11.92 12.81
C ASN A 153 12.55 -13.31 12.31
N LEU A 154 12.90 -13.44 11.03
CA LEU A 154 13.41 -14.70 10.47
C LEU A 154 14.71 -15.14 11.15
N PHE A 155 15.64 -14.22 11.38
CA PHE A 155 16.91 -14.52 12.05
C PHE A 155 16.72 -14.92 13.52
N SER A 156 15.89 -14.17 14.26
CA SER A 156 15.54 -14.48 15.65
C SER A 156 14.94 -15.88 15.79
N LYS A 157 14.04 -16.24 14.87
CA LYS A 157 13.41 -17.56 14.83
C LYS A 157 14.41 -18.67 14.48
N GLY A 158 15.27 -18.46 13.49
CA GLY A 158 16.30 -19.44 13.09
C GLY A 158 17.19 -19.84 14.27
N ARG A 159 17.67 -18.86 15.03
CA ARG A 159 18.51 -19.12 16.23
C ARG A 159 17.80 -19.92 17.32
N ARG A 160 16.50 -19.69 17.53
CA ARG A 160 15.72 -20.44 18.53
C ARG A 160 15.54 -21.90 18.15
N GLN A 161 15.44 -22.20 16.85
CA GLN A 161 15.27 -23.56 16.35
C GLN A 161 16.57 -24.36 16.38
N GLU A 162 17.73 -23.71 16.29
CA GLU A 162 19.03 -24.38 16.47
C GLU A 162 19.33 -24.69 17.94
N ALA A 163 18.73 -23.95 18.87
CA ALA A 163 18.95 -24.11 20.31
C ALA A 163 17.99 -25.11 20.99
N ALA A 164 16.97 -25.59 20.27
CA ALA A 164 15.94 -26.52 20.76
C ALA A 164 16.15 -27.91 20.16
#